data_AF-A0A256ZT75-F1
#
_entry.id   AF-A0A256ZT75-F1
#
_cell.length_a   1.000
_cell.length_b   1.000
_cell.length_c   1.000
_cell.angle_alpha   90.00
_cell.angle_beta   90.00
_cell.angle_gamma   90.00
#
_symmetry.space_group_name_H-M   'P 1'
#
loop_
_entity.id
_entity.type
_entity.pdbx_description
1 polymer ?
#
loop_
_entity_poly.entity_id
_entity_poly.type
_entity_poly.pdbx_seq_one_letter_code
_entity_poly.pdbx_strand_id
1 'polypeptide(L)'
;MRKWREMFRISQVEVSRNMGVSPSVISDYEKGRRTPGSMFIKRFVESLLSIDENRGWIVVKKLAKSMNIHLDSIEDMCEFEKPIHVTEFIKLVKGELLTPSDYGKVIYGYTVLDSIKTILSLTGNEFYQIMGMTSERALIFTRVTAGRSPMVAVRTSPLKPAAVVLHGPRKVDELAIKLAELEKIPLILSLHRTVRDIIRSLRIICEKT
;
A
#
# COMPACT_ATOMS: atom_id res chain seq x y z
N MET A 1 -18.97 -17.83 -0.96
CA MET A 1 -19.54 -16.69 -1.70
C MET A 1 -20.70 -16.01 -0.95
N ARG A 2 -21.76 -16.75 -0.59
CA ARG A 2 -22.94 -16.21 0.12
C ARG A 2 -22.62 -15.30 1.31
N LYS A 3 -21.79 -15.78 2.25
CA LYS A 3 -21.38 -15.03 3.44
C LYS A 3 -20.76 -13.67 3.10
N TRP A 4 -19.89 -13.63 2.08
CA TRP A 4 -19.27 -12.39 1.62
C TRP A 4 -20.30 -11.44 1.00
N ARG A 5 -21.17 -11.94 0.11
CA ARG A 5 -22.25 -11.11 -0.46
C ARG A 5 -23.16 -10.52 0.62
N GLU A 6 -23.57 -11.33 1.60
CA GLU A 6 -24.44 -10.90 2.71
C GLU A 6 -23.74 -9.90 3.64
N MET A 7 -22.45 -10.10 3.94
CA MET A 7 -21.63 -9.17 4.70
C MET A 7 -21.56 -7.79 4.01
N PHE A 8 -21.44 -7.79 2.68
CA PHE A 8 -21.47 -6.57 1.87
C PHE A 8 -22.88 -5.98 1.68
N ARG A 9 -23.93 -6.68 2.17
CA ARG A 9 -25.34 -6.30 2.00
C ARG A 9 -25.70 -6.09 0.53
N ILE A 10 -25.26 -7.01 -0.32
CA ILE A 10 -25.50 -6.99 -1.77
C ILE A 10 -26.51 -8.08 -2.12
N SER A 11 -27.48 -7.78 -2.99
CA SER A 11 -28.45 -8.79 -3.44
C SER A 11 -27.83 -9.70 -4.53
N GLN A 12 -28.37 -10.90 -4.74
CA GLN A 12 -27.91 -11.76 -5.85
C GLN A 12 -28.07 -11.07 -7.21
N VAL A 13 -29.14 -10.28 -7.38
CA VAL A 13 -29.41 -9.53 -8.62
C VAL A 13 -28.38 -8.42 -8.84
N GLU A 14 -28.00 -7.73 -7.77
CA GLU A 14 -27.05 -6.62 -7.85
C GLU A 14 -25.64 -7.10 -8.21
N VAL A 15 -25.14 -8.13 -7.51
CA VAL A 15 -23.83 -8.71 -7.87
C VAL A 15 -23.86 -9.38 -9.24
N SER A 16 -24.96 -10.03 -9.63
CA SER A 16 -25.05 -10.67 -10.95
C SER A 16 -25.03 -9.63 -12.09
N ARG A 17 -25.69 -8.47 -11.91
CA ARG A 17 -25.65 -7.37 -12.86
C ARG A 17 -24.23 -6.82 -13.03
N ASN A 18 -23.53 -6.56 -11.93
CA ASN A 18 -22.15 -6.06 -12.00
C ASN A 18 -21.20 -7.10 -12.63
N MET A 19 -21.41 -8.39 -12.32
CA MET A 19 -20.68 -9.50 -12.95
C MET A 19 -21.11 -9.79 -14.40
N GLY A 20 -22.20 -9.23 -14.94
CA GLY A 20 -22.72 -9.59 -16.26
C GLY A 20 -23.16 -11.06 -16.40
N VAL A 21 -23.71 -11.65 -15.33
CA VAL A 21 -24.26 -13.02 -15.32
C VAL A 21 -25.70 -13.03 -14.82
N SER A 22 -26.43 -14.14 -15.02
CA SER A 22 -27.78 -14.26 -14.47
C SER A 22 -27.76 -14.46 -12.94
N PRO A 23 -28.81 -14.01 -12.20
CA PRO A 23 -28.93 -14.27 -10.76
C PRO A 23 -28.91 -15.76 -10.40
N SER A 24 -29.41 -16.62 -11.30
CA SER A 24 -29.41 -18.08 -11.12
C SER A 24 -27.99 -18.66 -11.03
N VAL A 25 -27.03 -18.13 -11.80
CA VAL A 25 -25.63 -18.55 -11.73
C VAL A 25 -25.04 -18.27 -10.34
N ILE A 26 -25.32 -17.09 -9.78
CA ILE A 26 -24.88 -16.74 -8.42
C ILE A 26 -25.51 -17.68 -7.39
N SER A 27 -26.82 -17.93 -7.50
CA SER A 27 -27.51 -18.89 -6.61
C SER A 27 -26.91 -20.30 -6.67
N ASP A 28 -26.56 -20.80 -7.86
CA ASP A 28 -25.98 -22.13 -8.01
C ASP A 28 -24.62 -22.26 -7.30
N TYR A 29 -23.76 -21.24 -7.41
CA TYR A 29 -22.49 -21.21 -6.67
C TYR A 29 -22.69 -21.05 -5.16
N GLU A 30 -23.63 -20.20 -4.73
CA GLU A 30 -23.92 -19.99 -3.30
C GLU A 30 -24.49 -21.23 -2.60
N LYS A 31 -25.21 -22.08 -3.35
CA LYS A 31 -25.77 -23.35 -2.85
C LYS A 31 -24.81 -24.53 -2.99
N GLY A 32 -23.58 -24.31 -3.48
CA GLY A 32 -22.59 -25.37 -3.68
C GLY A 32 -22.94 -26.36 -4.79
N ARG A 33 -23.87 -26.02 -5.70
CA ARG A 33 -24.21 -26.86 -6.86
C ARG A 33 -23.12 -26.86 -7.92
N ARG A 34 -22.25 -25.84 -7.88
CA ARG A 34 -21.09 -25.67 -8.76
C ARG A 34 -19.91 -25.19 -7.93
N THR A 35 -18.72 -25.61 -8.34
CA THR A 35 -17.46 -25.09 -7.78
C THR A 35 -16.96 -23.95 -8.65
N PRO A 36 -16.78 -22.74 -8.12
CA PRO A 36 -16.30 -21.61 -8.91
C PRO A 36 -14.81 -21.75 -9.20
N GLY A 37 -14.41 -21.49 -10.44
CA GLY A 37 -12.99 -21.34 -10.80
C GLY A 37 -12.40 -20.04 -10.26
N SER A 38 -11.07 -19.95 -10.24
CA SER A 38 -10.33 -18.78 -9.74
C SER A 38 -10.75 -17.47 -10.40
N MET A 39 -10.93 -17.47 -11.73
CA MET A 39 -11.34 -16.27 -12.48
C MET A 39 -12.76 -15.81 -12.10
N PHE A 40 -13.66 -16.75 -11.78
CA PHE A 40 -15.01 -16.41 -11.34
C PHE A 40 -15.00 -15.80 -9.93
N ILE A 41 -14.19 -16.36 -9.02
CA ILE A 41 -13.98 -15.81 -7.68
C ILE A 41 -13.39 -14.40 -7.77
N LYS A 42 -12.36 -14.18 -8.61
CA LYS A 42 -11.77 -12.86 -8.83
C LYS A 42 -12.84 -11.84 -9.23
N ARG A 43 -13.60 -12.12 -10.29
CA ARG A 43 -14.70 -11.25 -10.75
C ARG A 43 -15.76 -11.01 -9.68
N PHE A 44 -16.11 -12.03 -8.91
CA PHE A 44 -17.07 -11.89 -7.82
C PHE A 44 -16.57 -10.94 -6.73
N VAL A 45 -15.31 -11.09 -6.31
CA VAL A 45 -14.68 -10.19 -5.31
C VAL A 45 -14.57 -8.77 -5.85
N GLU A 46 -14.10 -8.59 -7.09
CA GLU A 46 -14.03 -7.28 -7.77
C GLU A 46 -15.41 -6.61 -7.83
N SER A 47 -16.47 -7.39 -8.08
CA SER A 47 -17.85 -6.87 -8.10
C SER A 47 -18.32 -6.40 -6.73
N LEU A 48 -18.02 -7.15 -5.66
CA LEU A 48 -18.34 -6.72 -4.29
C LEU A 48 -17.61 -5.42 -3.93
N LEU A 49 -16.33 -5.32 -4.28
CA LEU A 49 -15.52 -4.13 -4.03
C LEU A 49 -16.00 -2.92 -4.82
N SER A 50 -16.31 -3.08 -6.11
CA SER A 50 -16.85 -2.02 -6.96
C SER A 50 -18.21 -1.50 -6.45
N ILE A 51 -19.08 -2.38 -5.97
CA ILE A 51 -20.36 -1.97 -5.38
C ILE A 51 -20.14 -1.22 -4.05
N ASP A 52 -19.23 -1.68 -3.19
CA ASP A 52 -18.91 -0.98 -1.93
C ASP A 52 -18.23 0.37 -2.17
N GLU A 53 -17.37 0.48 -3.19
CA GLU A 53 -16.75 1.73 -3.64
C GLU A 53 -17.80 2.79 -3.98
N ASN A 54 -18.79 2.42 -4.79
CA ASN A 54 -19.91 3.30 -5.14
C ASN A 54 -20.76 3.70 -3.93
N ARG A 55 -20.67 2.95 -2.83
CA ARG A 55 -21.31 3.24 -1.54
C ARG A 55 -20.38 3.98 -0.56
N GLY A 56 -19.16 4.33 -0.96
CA GLY A 56 -18.19 5.06 -0.14
C GLY A 56 -17.30 4.20 0.76
N TRP A 57 -17.10 2.92 0.40
CA TRP A 57 -16.26 1.94 1.10
C TRP A 57 -16.73 1.59 2.52
N ILE A 58 -18.04 1.48 2.74
CA ILE A 58 -18.63 1.30 4.09
C ILE A 58 -18.16 -0.02 4.70
N VAL A 59 -18.24 -1.11 3.95
CA VAL A 59 -17.95 -2.45 4.47
C VAL A 59 -16.45 -2.69 4.54
N VAL A 60 -15.71 -2.28 3.51
CA VAL A 60 -14.24 -2.37 3.49
C VAL A 60 -13.61 -1.59 4.63
N LYS A 61 -14.04 -0.35 4.90
CA LYS A 61 -13.53 0.44 6.05
C LYS A 61 -13.83 -0.24 7.39
N LYS A 62 -15.01 -0.84 7.53
CA LYS A 62 -15.38 -1.57 8.76
C LYS A 62 -14.52 -2.83 8.95
N LEU A 63 -14.28 -3.58 7.88
CA LEU A 63 -13.40 -4.75 7.90
C LEU A 63 -11.97 -4.37 8.25
N ALA A 64 -11.43 -3.35 7.58
CA ALA A 64 -10.11 -2.80 7.87
C ALA A 64 -9.98 -2.42 9.36
N LYS A 65 -10.94 -1.66 9.89
CA LYS A 65 -10.96 -1.30 11.31
C LYS A 65 -11.01 -2.52 12.24
N SER A 66 -11.78 -3.55 11.90
CA SER A 66 -11.84 -4.80 12.71
C SER A 66 -10.53 -5.60 12.69
N MET A 67 -9.69 -5.39 11.67
CA MET A 67 -8.36 -5.96 11.52
C MET A 67 -7.26 -5.01 12.03
N ASN A 68 -7.64 -3.91 12.70
CA ASN A 68 -6.78 -2.81 13.12
C ASN A 68 -6.01 -2.13 11.97
N ILE A 69 -6.47 -2.25 10.71
CA ILE A 69 -5.82 -1.62 9.56
C ILE A 69 -6.14 -0.12 9.56
N HIS A 70 -5.12 0.71 9.77
CA HIS A 70 -5.23 2.18 9.83
C HIS A 70 -5.19 2.82 8.43
N LEU A 71 -6.30 2.70 7.70
CA LEU A 71 -6.44 3.21 6.32
C LEU A 71 -6.12 4.71 6.18
N ASP A 72 -6.41 5.53 7.19
CA ASP A 72 -6.24 6.99 7.10
C ASP A 72 -4.77 7.44 7.00
N SER A 73 -3.83 6.54 7.35
CA SER A 73 -2.38 6.78 7.32
C SER A 73 -1.72 6.37 6.00
N ILE A 74 -2.39 5.53 5.18
CA ILE A 74 -1.89 5.02 3.91
C ILE A 74 -2.56 5.82 2.79
N GLU A 75 -1.76 6.59 2.06
CA GLU A 75 -2.24 7.42 0.94
C GLU A 75 -2.28 6.62 -0.38
N ASP A 76 -1.35 5.68 -0.57
CA ASP A 76 -1.33 4.76 -1.71
C ASP A 76 -0.45 3.55 -1.43
N MET A 77 -0.74 2.40 -2.04
CA MET A 77 0.06 1.18 -1.89
C MET A 77 -0.06 0.33 -3.15
N CYS A 78 1.04 -0.27 -3.57
CA CYS A 78 1.06 -1.14 -4.73
C CYS A 78 2.20 -2.17 -4.65
N GLU A 79 1.93 -3.35 -5.18
CA GLU A 79 2.89 -4.44 -5.37
C GLU A 79 3.33 -4.47 -6.85
N PHE A 80 4.58 -4.84 -7.10
CA PHE A 80 5.14 -5.01 -8.44
C PHE A 80 5.23 -6.50 -8.78
N GLU A 81 4.89 -6.89 -10.01
CA GLU A 81 5.11 -8.27 -10.48
C GLU A 81 6.59 -8.59 -10.64
N LYS A 82 7.39 -7.60 -11.06
CA LYS A 82 8.85 -7.71 -11.18
C LYS A 82 9.51 -6.68 -10.28
N PRO A 83 10.56 -7.05 -9.53
CA PRO A 83 11.29 -6.10 -8.72
C PRO A 83 12.01 -5.08 -9.60
N ILE A 84 12.17 -3.86 -9.08
CA ILE A 84 12.98 -2.81 -9.71
C ILE A 84 14.14 -2.42 -8.79
N HIS A 85 15.26 -2.01 -9.38
CA HIS A 85 16.41 -1.54 -8.59
C HIS A 85 16.10 -0.21 -7.91
N VAL A 86 16.69 0.02 -6.74
CA VAL A 86 16.57 1.32 -6.04
C VAL A 86 17.05 2.48 -6.92
N THR A 87 18.08 2.28 -7.75
CA THR A 87 18.53 3.29 -8.73
C THR A 87 17.44 3.74 -9.72
N GLU A 88 16.58 2.82 -10.15
CA GLU A 88 15.44 3.14 -11.01
C GLU A 88 14.33 3.83 -10.19
N PHE A 89 14.08 3.32 -8.99
CA PHE A 89 13.08 3.88 -8.08
C PHE A 89 13.36 5.34 -7.71
N ILE A 90 14.64 5.69 -7.46
CA ILE A 90 15.09 7.07 -7.20
C ILE A 90 14.64 8.00 -8.33
N LYS A 91 14.72 7.57 -9.60
CA LYS A 91 14.29 8.39 -10.75
C LYS A 91 12.79 8.66 -10.72
N LEU A 92 11.97 7.67 -10.37
CA LEU A 92 10.50 7.81 -10.29
C LEU A 92 10.07 8.85 -9.27
N VAL A 93 10.72 8.84 -8.10
CA VAL A 93 10.41 9.77 -7.00
C VAL A 93 11.14 11.10 -7.13
N LYS A 94 11.86 11.35 -8.24
CA LYS A 94 12.76 12.51 -8.42
C LYS A 94 13.66 12.68 -7.20
N GLY A 95 14.29 11.59 -6.80
CA GLY A 95 14.98 11.45 -5.53
C GLY A 95 16.43 11.92 -5.56
N GLU A 96 16.87 12.50 -4.46
CA GLU A 96 18.28 12.63 -4.10
C GLU A 96 18.61 11.55 -3.06
N LEU A 97 19.64 10.74 -3.33
CA LEU A 97 20.09 9.72 -2.38
C LEU A 97 20.94 10.38 -1.29
N LEU A 98 20.56 10.20 -0.04
CA LEU A 98 21.23 10.80 1.12
C LEU A 98 22.22 9.85 1.80
N THR A 99 22.09 8.54 1.59
CA THR A 99 23.05 7.55 2.06
C THR A 99 24.21 7.40 1.06
N PRO A 100 25.37 6.84 1.49
CA PRO A 100 26.55 6.69 0.62
C PRO A 100 26.31 5.80 -0.60
N SER A 101 25.36 4.87 -0.55
CA SER A 101 24.96 4.03 -1.67
C SER A 101 23.51 3.54 -1.52
N ASP A 102 23.02 2.88 -2.57
CA ASP A 102 21.72 2.21 -2.60
C ASP A 102 21.77 0.76 -2.06
N TYR A 103 22.96 0.32 -1.63
CA TYR A 103 23.26 -1.02 -1.14
C TYR A 103 22.87 -2.15 -2.11
N GLY A 104 22.71 -1.87 -3.41
CA GLY A 104 22.30 -2.86 -4.42
C GLY A 104 20.91 -3.44 -4.20
N LYS A 105 20.05 -2.77 -3.42
CA LYS A 105 18.72 -3.28 -3.08
C LYS A 105 17.73 -3.19 -4.24
N VAL A 106 16.71 -4.03 -4.15
CA VAL A 106 15.57 -4.06 -5.09
C VAL A 106 14.26 -3.85 -4.34
N ILE A 107 13.24 -3.39 -5.05
CA ILE A 107 11.94 -3.02 -4.52
C ILE A 107 10.87 -3.82 -5.25
N TYR A 108 10.03 -4.52 -4.49
CA TYR A 108 8.87 -5.30 -4.96
C TYR A 108 7.53 -4.56 -4.78
N GLY A 109 7.53 -3.36 -4.22
CA GLY A 109 6.33 -2.56 -4.05
C GLY A 109 6.60 -1.29 -3.28
N TYR A 110 5.56 -0.53 -3.00
CA TYR A 110 5.69 0.68 -2.18
C TYR A 110 4.47 0.95 -1.32
N THR A 111 4.67 1.81 -0.32
CA THR A 111 3.59 2.40 0.47
C THR A 111 3.85 3.87 0.69
N VAL A 112 2.91 4.70 0.28
CA VAL A 112 2.89 6.14 0.53
C VAL A 112 2.12 6.41 1.80
N LEU A 113 2.75 7.10 2.74
CA LEU A 113 2.29 7.30 4.10
C LEU A 113 2.18 8.79 4.43
N ASP A 114 1.14 9.17 5.15
CA ASP A 114 1.11 10.45 5.85
C ASP A 114 1.90 10.31 7.15
N SER A 115 3.12 10.87 7.20
CA SER A 115 4.02 10.67 8.34
C SER A 115 3.40 11.10 9.67
N ILE A 116 2.58 12.16 9.69
CA ILE A 116 2.01 12.68 10.94
C ILE A 116 0.96 11.69 11.43
N LYS A 117 0.05 11.27 10.55
CA LYS A 117 -0.98 10.29 10.92
C LYS A 117 -0.36 8.95 11.29
N THR A 118 0.60 8.46 10.51
CA THR A 118 1.28 7.18 10.74
C THR A 118 1.94 7.13 12.13
N ILE A 119 2.63 8.18 12.56
CA ILE A 119 3.28 8.21 13.88
C ILE A 119 2.26 8.28 15.02
N LEU A 120 1.13 8.94 14.80
CA LEU A 120 0.07 9.06 15.80
C LEU A 120 -0.80 7.80 15.92
N SER A 121 -0.97 7.05 14.83
CA SER A 121 -1.90 5.92 14.76
C SER A 121 -1.24 4.55 14.89
N LEU A 122 -0.01 4.37 14.40
CA LEU A 122 0.64 3.05 14.40
C LEU A 122 1.41 2.81 15.68
N THR A 123 1.05 1.74 16.38
CA THR A 123 1.89 1.12 17.41
C THR A 123 2.98 0.24 16.78
N GLY A 124 3.97 -0.20 17.57
CA GLY A 124 5.10 -0.99 17.06
C GLY A 124 4.69 -2.26 16.31
N ASN A 125 3.61 -2.93 16.73
CA ASN A 125 3.07 -4.13 16.07
C ASN A 125 2.20 -3.82 14.84
N GLU A 126 1.77 -2.58 14.65
CA GLU A 126 0.96 -2.19 13.49
C GLU A 126 1.83 -1.71 12.33
N PHE A 127 3.14 -1.57 12.54
CA PHE A 127 4.12 -1.29 11.49
C PHE A 127 4.18 -2.39 10.42
N TYR A 128 3.71 -3.61 10.72
CA TYR A 128 3.56 -4.67 9.72
C TYR A 128 2.52 -4.30 8.64
N GLN A 129 1.53 -3.47 8.96
CA GLN A 129 0.45 -3.12 8.03
C GLN A 129 0.95 -2.31 6.84
N ILE A 130 2.00 -1.51 7.03
CA ILE A 130 2.61 -0.70 5.97
C ILE A 130 3.62 -1.49 5.12
N MET A 131 3.95 -2.73 5.50
CA MET A 131 4.85 -3.60 4.74
C MET A 131 4.14 -4.37 3.61
N GLY A 132 2.80 -4.31 3.52
CA GLY A 132 2.02 -5.01 2.47
C GLY A 132 2.36 -6.49 2.36
N MET A 133 2.56 -7.01 1.15
CA MET A 133 2.89 -8.43 0.95
C MET A 133 4.35 -8.80 1.27
N THR A 134 5.27 -7.83 1.21
CA THR A 134 6.71 -8.06 1.42
C THR A 134 7.39 -6.82 1.99
N SER A 135 8.30 -7.03 2.95
CA SER A 135 9.16 -5.96 3.49
C SER A 135 10.18 -5.44 2.48
N GLU A 136 10.44 -6.16 1.38
CA GLU A 136 11.31 -5.72 0.29
C GLU A 136 10.63 -4.64 -0.56
N ARG A 137 10.25 -3.53 0.09
CA ARG A 137 9.50 -2.42 -0.50
C ARG A 137 10.03 -1.06 -0.09
N ALA A 138 9.59 -0.02 -0.79
CA ALA A 138 9.85 1.36 -0.40
C ALA A 138 8.75 1.90 0.53
N LEU A 139 9.13 2.53 1.64
CA LEU A 139 8.22 3.33 2.45
C LEU A 139 8.43 4.81 2.14
N ILE A 140 7.39 5.49 1.67
CA ILE A 140 7.42 6.91 1.32
C ILE A 140 6.67 7.69 2.40
N PHE A 141 7.41 8.36 3.27
CA PHE A 141 6.84 9.24 4.29
C PHE A 141 6.67 10.64 3.72
N THR A 142 5.42 11.08 3.64
CA THR A 142 5.03 12.42 3.19
C THR A 142 4.73 13.33 4.37
N ARG A 143 4.68 14.65 4.11
CA ARG A 143 4.45 15.68 5.14
C ARG A 143 5.49 15.63 6.26
N VAL A 144 6.73 15.23 5.91
CA VAL A 144 7.85 15.12 6.83
C VAL A 144 8.48 16.49 7.06
N THR A 145 8.80 16.82 8.31
CA THR A 145 9.51 18.06 8.69
C THR A 145 11.03 17.90 8.70
N ALA A 146 11.55 16.82 9.30
CA ALA A 146 13.00 16.62 9.46
C ALA A 146 13.50 15.19 9.17
N GLY A 147 12.62 14.18 9.22
CA GLY A 147 12.96 12.78 8.91
C GLY A 147 13.37 11.91 10.10
N ARG A 148 13.64 12.50 11.28
CA ARG A 148 13.99 11.73 12.49
C ARG A 148 12.92 10.70 12.86
N SER A 149 11.66 11.14 13.00
CA SER A 149 10.60 10.28 13.51
C SER A 149 10.32 9.06 12.61
N PRO A 150 10.22 9.20 11.27
CA PRO A 150 10.16 8.04 10.37
C PRO A 150 11.33 7.07 10.55
N MET A 151 12.56 7.59 10.62
CA MET A 151 13.74 6.73 10.73
C MET A 151 13.88 6.06 12.09
N VAL A 152 13.44 6.70 13.18
CA VAL A 152 13.36 6.06 14.50
C VAL A 152 12.35 4.90 14.46
N ALA A 153 11.17 5.10 13.87
CA ALA A 153 10.16 4.04 13.74
C ALA A 153 10.70 2.85 12.91
N VAL A 154 11.37 3.14 11.78
CA VAL A 154 12.04 2.12 10.96
C VAL A 154 13.14 1.40 11.74
N ARG A 155 13.93 2.10 12.56
CA ARG A 155 14.97 1.51 13.41
C ARG A 155 14.39 0.58 14.47
N THR A 156 13.29 0.95 15.10
CA THR A 156 12.64 0.13 16.14
C THR A 156 11.83 -1.03 15.59
N SER A 157 11.40 -0.97 14.33
CA SER A 157 10.65 -2.04 13.68
C SER A 157 11.51 -3.31 13.50
N PRO A 158 10.97 -4.51 13.78
CA PRO A 158 11.67 -5.77 13.51
C PRO A 158 11.84 -6.04 12.01
N LEU A 159 10.94 -5.51 11.16
CA LEU A 159 11.04 -5.58 9.70
C LEU A 159 11.60 -4.28 9.13
N LYS A 160 12.53 -4.41 8.19
CA LYS A 160 13.18 -3.28 7.52
C LYS A 160 12.69 -3.16 6.09
N PRO A 161 12.31 -1.96 5.63
CA PRO A 161 11.99 -1.75 4.23
C PRO A 161 13.26 -1.85 3.36
N ALA A 162 13.07 -2.12 2.08
CA ALA A 162 14.14 -2.06 1.09
C ALA A 162 14.68 -0.64 0.91
N ALA A 163 13.82 0.39 1.01
CA ALA A 163 14.20 1.80 0.94
C ALA A 163 13.24 2.70 1.72
N VAL A 164 13.71 3.88 2.12
CA VAL A 164 12.88 4.93 2.72
C VAL A 164 12.98 6.19 1.88
N VAL A 165 11.83 6.78 1.56
CA VAL A 165 11.74 8.08 0.88
C VAL A 165 11.09 9.09 1.81
N LEU A 166 11.69 10.27 1.92
CA LEU A 166 11.13 11.40 2.65
C LEU A 166 10.64 12.46 1.66
N HIS A 167 9.44 12.98 1.88
CA HIS A 167 8.89 14.10 1.12
C HIS A 167 8.36 15.19 2.07
N GLY A 168 8.78 16.43 1.83
CA GLY A 168 8.45 17.59 2.67
C GLY A 168 9.64 18.40 3.19
N PRO A 169 10.72 17.79 3.74
CA PRO A 169 11.78 18.55 4.38
C PRO A 169 12.67 19.23 3.34
N ARG A 170 13.09 20.47 3.61
CA ARG A 170 14.13 21.14 2.80
C ARG A 170 15.52 20.60 3.09
N LYS A 171 15.76 20.20 4.34
CA LYS A 171 16.99 19.59 4.82
C LYS A 171 16.61 18.43 5.72
N VAL A 172 17.20 17.27 5.47
CA VAL A 172 17.02 16.08 6.30
C VAL A 172 17.99 16.13 7.47
N ASP A 173 17.52 15.69 8.62
CA ASP A 173 18.31 15.66 9.84
C ASP A 173 19.43 14.62 9.77
N GLU A 174 20.62 14.99 10.24
CA GLU A 174 21.80 14.11 10.22
C GLU A 174 21.59 12.80 10.99
N LEU A 175 20.79 12.81 12.06
CA LEU A 175 20.48 11.58 12.79
C LEU A 175 19.66 10.62 11.92
N ALA A 176 18.74 11.13 11.10
CA ALA A 176 17.95 10.29 10.20
C ALA A 176 18.85 9.60 9.15
N ILE A 177 19.82 10.33 8.61
CA ILE A 177 20.82 9.81 7.66
C ILE A 177 21.69 8.75 8.35
N LYS A 178 22.25 9.04 9.52
CA LYS A 178 23.06 8.08 10.29
C LYS A 178 22.29 6.80 10.65
N LEU A 179 21.02 6.92 11.03
CA LEU A 179 20.17 5.75 11.29
C LEU A 179 19.97 4.92 10.02
N ALA A 180 19.79 5.55 8.86
CA ALA A 180 19.64 4.85 7.59
C ALA A 180 20.91 4.10 7.19
N GLU A 181 22.07 4.73 7.38
CA GLU A 181 23.38 4.11 7.13
C GLU A 181 23.63 2.88 8.01
N LEU A 182 23.35 2.99 9.31
CA LEU A 182 23.48 1.88 10.27
C LEU A 182 22.62 0.68 9.88
N GLU A 183 21.40 0.93 9.40
CA GLU A 183 20.47 -0.11 8.95
C GLU A 183 20.74 -0.59 7.51
N LYS A 184 21.68 0.04 6.79
CA LYS A 184 21.91 -0.17 5.35
C LYS A 184 20.61 -0.03 4.54
N ILE A 185 19.84 1.01 4.83
CA ILE A 185 18.60 1.34 4.11
C ILE A 185 18.86 2.60 3.29
N PRO A 186 18.68 2.57 1.96
CA PRO A 186 18.73 3.76 1.13
C PRO A 186 17.73 4.80 1.63
N LEU A 187 18.23 5.98 2.02
CA LEU A 187 17.40 7.11 2.39
C LEU A 187 17.38 8.11 1.25
N ILE A 188 16.19 8.41 0.75
CA ILE A 188 16.00 9.21 -0.45
C ILE A 188 15.15 10.44 -0.09
N LEU A 189 15.57 11.62 -0.53
CA LEU A 189 14.76 12.83 -0.47
C LEU A 189 14.02 13.00 -1.80
N SER A 190 12.69 12.91 -1.80
CA SER A 190 11.90 13.20 -2.99
C SER A 190 11.80 14.70 -3.26
N LEU A 191 12.12 15.10 -4.49
CA LEU A 191 12.02 16.50 -4.96
C LEU A 191 10.72 16.79 -5.71
N HIS A 192 9.76 15.86 -5.71
CA HIS A 192 8.42 16.16 -6.20
C HIS A 192 7.77 17.27 -5.36
N ARG A 193 6.92 18.09 -6.00
CA ARG A 193 6.29 19.24 -5.32
C ARG A 193 5.11 18.81 -4.46
N THR A 194 4.41 17.76 -4.87
CA THR A 194 3.19 17.30 -4.20
C THR A 194 3.17 15.79 -4.03
N VAL A 195 2.44 15.32 -3.02
CA VAL A 195 2.20 13.89 -2.79
C VAL A 195 1.51 13.23 -3.98
N ARG A 196 0.60 13.96 -4.66
CA ARG A 196 -0.09 13.46 -5.84
C ARG A 196 0.85 13.20 -7.00
N ASP A 197 1.89 14.02 -7.17
CA ASP A 197 2.89 13.82 -8.23
C ASP A 197 3.72 12.56 -7.96
N ILE A 198 4.09 12.30 -6.71
CA ILE A 198 4.76 11.06 -6.30
C ILE A 198 3.89 9.85 -6.64
N ILE A 199 2.64 9.85 -6.19
CA ILE A 199 1.70 8.74 -6.43
C ILE A 199 1.53 8.49 -7.93
N ARG A 200 1.31 9.54 -8.72
CA ARG A 200 1.16 9.43 -10.17
C ARG A 200 2.42 8.82 -10.82
N SER A 201 3.61 9.25 -10.42
CA SER A 201 4.85 8.70 -10.95
C SER A 201 5.07 7.24 -10.58
N LEU A 202 4.70 6.84 -9.36
CA LEU A 202 4.84 5.46 -8.89
C LEU A 202 3.83 4.51 -9.54
N ARG A 203 2.59 4.95 -9.77
CA ARG A 203 1.55 4.13 -10.42
C ARG A 203 1.86 3.74 -11.86
N ILE A 204 2.73 4.46 -12.56
CA ILE A 204 3.20 4.08 -13.91
C ILE A 204 3.80 2.66 -13.93
N ILE A 205 4.41 2.22 -12.82
CA ILE A 205 4.97 0.86 -12.72
C ILE A 205 3.89 -0.17 -12.39
N CYS A 206 2.93 0.19 -11.55
CA CYS A 206 1.80 -0.66 -11.20
C CYS A 206 0.90 -0.98 -12.39
N GLU A 207 0.69 0.00 -13.27
CA GLU A 207 -0.21 -0.12 -14.44
C GLU A 207 0.47 -0.75 -15.66
N LYS A 208 1.80 -0.89 -15.65
CA LYS A 208 2.56 -1.58 -16.72
C LYS A 208 2.57 -3.11 -16.57
N THR A 209 1.78 -3.62 -15.63
CA THR A 209 1.66 -5.02 -15.24
C THR A 209 0.23 -5.48 -15.53
#